data_AF-A0A4R0ZRH1-F1
#
_entry.id   AF-A0A4R0ZRH1-F1
#
_cell.length_a   1.000
_cell.length_b   1.000
_cell.length_c   1.000
_cell.angle_alpha   90.00
_cell.angle_beta   90.00
_cell.angle_gamma   90.00
#
_symmetry.space_group_name_H-M   'P 1'
#
loop_
_entity.id
_entity.type
_entity.pdbx_description
1 polymer ?
#
loop_
_entity_poly.entity_id
_entity_poly.type
_entity_poly.pdbx_seq_one_letter_code
_entity_poly.pdbx_strand_id
1 'polypeptide(L)'
;MTQLTNDTRALVPVFNEYGEAETLVYQPDGVHRLKGSPIHLLESACLYYGSSIQGRIEAARHVLGPHRKTPVVMDWHADAVFFPTIAKESPDCAWINFQHVTGIKKFGNGTRIQFLTGESIQVPVSDHTVQRQKQRSIELSYAFQKRFHSSTLHHV
;
A
#
# COMPACT_ATOMS: atom_id res chain seq x y z
N MET A 1 3.55 2.83 -20.79
CA MET A 1 3.26 3.52 -19.50
C MET A 1 3.29 2.46 -18.42
N THR A 2 4.21 2.54 -17.47
CA THR A 2 4.28 1.59 -16.37
C THR A 2 3.14 1.89 -15.40
N GLN A 3 2.21 0.95 -15.21
CA GLN A 3 1.10 1.06 -14.28
C GLN A 3 1.42 0.30 -12.99
N LEU A 4 0.69 0.59 -11.90
CA LEU A 4 0.77 -0.21 -10.69
C LEU A 4 0.16 -1.59 -10.95
N THR A 5 0.80 -2.62 -10.42
CA THR A 5 0.38 -4.02 -10.54
C THR A 5 0.28 -4.66 -9.16
N ASN A 6 -0.32 -5.85 -9.07
CA ASN A 6 -0.41 -6.61 -7.82
C ASN A 6 0.97 -7.00 -7.25
N ASP A 7 2.00 -7.07 -8.11
CA ASP A 7 3.39 -7.32 -7.70
C ASP A 7 4.16 -6.06 -7.32
N THR A 8 3.52 -4.89 -7.37
CA THR A 8 4.12 -3.65 -6.88
C THR A 8 4.27 -3.72 -5.36
N ARG A 9 5.50 -3.50 -4.88
CA ARG A 9 5.88 -3.71 -3.47
C ARG A 9 5.80 -2.44 -2.65
N ALA A 10 6.23 -1.33 -3.23
CA ALA A 10 6.25 -0.04 -2.56
C ALA A 10 6.14 1.13 -3.54
N LEU A 11 5.56 2.21 -3.03
CA LEU A 11 5.51 3.54 -3.63
C LEU A 11 6.22 4.49 -2.67
N VAL A 12 7.35 5.04 -3.08
CA VAL A 12 8.15 5.96 -2.25
C VAL A 12 8.13 7.34 -2.90
N PRO A 13 7.61 8.38 -2.21
CA PRO A 13 7.57 9.72 -2.77
C PRO A 13 8.98 10.29 -2.91
N VAL A 14 9.21 10.98 -4.02
CA VAL A 14 10.41 11.76 -4.30
C VAL A 14 10.02 13.06 -5.00
N PHE A 15 10.91 14.03 -5.02
CA PHE A 15 10.71 15.30 -5.71
C PHE A 15 11.80 15.50 -6.74
N ASN A 16 11.44 15.97 -7.93
CA ASN A 16 12.43 16.34 -8.94
C ASN A 16 13.10 17.69 -8.60
N GLU A 17 14.04 18.12 -9.44
CA GLU A 17 14.78 19.38 -9.25
C GLU A 17 13.88 20.64 -9.26
N TYR A 18 12.67 20.53 -9.82
CA TYR A 18 11.66 21.59 -9.86
C TYR A 18 10.66 21.51 -8.70
N GLY A 19 10.82 20.55 -7.79
CA GLY A 19 9.91 20.34 -6.66
C GLY A 19 8.60 19.64 -7.03
N GLU A 20 8.47 19.10 -8.25
CA GLU A 20 7.29 18.36 -8.66
C GLU A 20 7.31 16.95 -8.03
N ALA A 21 6.13 16.49 -7.62
CA ALA A 21 5.97 15.17 -7.01
C ALA A 21 6.18 14.05 -8.04
N GLU A 22 7.06 13.13 -7.69
CA GLU A 22 7.30 11.88 -8.39
C GLU A 22 7.25 10.71 -7.40
N THR A 23 7.20 9.50 -7.92
CA THR A 23 7.17 8.28 -7.12
C THR A 23 8.18 7.28 -7.65
N LEU A 24 9.00 6.73 -6.76
CA LEU A 24 9.74 5.50 -7.01
C LEU A 24 8.83 4.30 -6.76
N VAL A 25 8.60 3.50 -7.80
CA VAL A 25 7.72 2.35 -7.82
C VAL A 25 8.58 1.09 -7.87
N TYR A 26 8.51 0.29 -6.80
CA TYR A 26 9.28 -0.95 -6.67
C TYR A 26 8.48 -2.12 -7.26
N GLN A 27 8.95 -2.65 -8.39
CA GLN A 27 8.31 -3.72 -9.18
C GLN A 27 9.28 -4.87 -9.47
N PRO A 28 8.80 -6.08 -9.83
CA PRO A 28 9.68 -7.25 -9.99
C PRO A 28 10.84 -7.05 -10.97
N ASP A 29 10.65 -6.24 -12.00
CA ASP A 29 11.63 -5.92 -13.03
C ASP A 29 12.55 -4.75 -12.65
N GLY A 30 12.30 -4.05 -11.54
CA GLY A 30 13.17 -3.00 -11.02
C GLY A 30 12.41 -1.85 -10.35
N VAL A 31 13.13 -0.75 -10.16
CA VAL A 31 12.57 0.49 -9.61
C VAL A 31 12.32 1.48 -10.74
N HIS A 32 11.05 1.86 -10.90
CA HIS A 32 10.63 2.81 -11.93
C HIS A 32 10.31 4.16 -11.30
N ARG A 33 10.63 5.25 -12.01
CA ARG A 33 10.29 6.61 -11.59
C ARG A 33 9.09 7.09 -12.41
N LEU A 34 7.98 7.40 -11.72
CA LEU A 34 6.74 7.87 -12.34
C LEU A 34 6.39 9.28 -11.85
N LYS A 35 5.76 10.06 -12.73
CA LYS A 35 5.21 11.38 -12.38
C LYS A 35 3.99 11.23 -11.48
N GLY A 36 3.84 12.15 -10.52
CA GLY A 36 2.73 12.18 -9.57
C GLY A 36 3.09 11.57 -8.21
N SER A 37 2.30 11.96 -7.21
CA SER A 37 2.45 11.46 -5.84
C SER A 37 1.95 10.01 -5.72
N PRO A 38 2.39 9.26 -4.69
CA PRO A 38 1.96 7.88 -4.48
C PRO A 38 0.43 7.70 -4.42
N ILE A 39 -0.28 8.65 -3.80
CA ILE A 39 -1.75 8.61 -3.70
C ILE A 39 -2.42 8.76 -5.07
N HIS A 40 -1.87 9.60 -5.95
CA HIS A 40 -2.39 9.78 -7.32
C HIS A 40 -2.21 8.53 -8.18
N LEU A 41 -1.08 7.83 -8.01
CA LEU A 41 -0.87 6.56 -8.68
C LEU A 41 -1.82 5.48 -8.16
N LEU A 42 -2.06 5.44 -6.84
CA LEU A 42 -3.07 4.56 -6.24
C LEU A 42 -4.48 4.90 -6.71
N GLU A 43 -4.84 6.18 -6.83
CA GLU A 43 -6.12 6.64 -7.36
C GLU A 43 -6.37 6.10 -8.77
N SER A 44 -5.38 6.28 -9.64
CA SER A 44 -5.41 5.79 -11.02
C SER A 44 -5.53 4.26 -11.07
N ALA A 45 -4.76 3.55 -10.24
CA ALA A 45 -4.84 2.09 -10.16
C ALA A 45 -6.19 1.61 -9.63
N CYS A 46 -6.73 2.25 -8.59
CA CYS A 46 -8.04 1.92 -8.04
C CYS A 46 -9.14 2.02 -9.11
N LEU A 47 -9.13 3.11 -9.91
CA LEU A 47 -10.04 3.31 -11.02
C LEU A 47 -9.89 2.23 -12.09
N TYR A 48 -8.65 1.87 -12.44
CA TYR A 48 -8.37 0.75 -13.36
C TYR A 48 -8.99 -0.57 -12.85
N TYR A 49 -8.86 -0.86 -11.55
CA TYR A 49 -9.47 -2.02 -10.90
C TYR A 49 -10.96 -1.83 -10.54
N GLY A 50 -11.63 -0.84 -11.15
CA GLY A 50 -13.09 -0.73 -11.17
C GLY A 50 -13.74 0.06 -10.03
N SER A 51 -13.00 0.81 -9.21
CA SER A 51 -13.63 1.69 -8.20
C SER A 51 -12.73 2.83 -7.72
N SER A 52 -13.32 3.96 -7.32
CA SER A 52 -12.55 5.09 -6.78
C SER A 52 -11.76 4.71 -5.51
N ILE A 53 -10.64 5.41 -5.26
CA ILE A 53 -9.90 5.25 -4.01
C ILE A 53 -10.75 5.62 -2.80
N GLN A 54 -11.62 6.62 -2.95
CA GLN A 54 -12.46 7.13 -1.88
C GLN A 54 -13.41 6.05 -1.38
N GLY A 55 -14.10 5.35 -2.30
CA GLY A 55 -14.97 4.23 -1.93
C GLY A 55 -14.21 3.08 -1.26
N ARG A 56 -12.98 2.80 -1.72
CA ARG A 56 -12.11 1.79 -1.10
C ARG A 56 -11.67 2.18 0.32
N ILE A 57 -11.34 3.45 0.54
CA ILE A 57 -11.00 4.00 1.86
C ILE A 57 -12.22 3.95 2.79
N GLU A 58 -13.41 4.29 2.31
CA GLU A 58 -14.65 4.22 3.07
C GLU A 58 -14.98 2.79 3.49
N ALA A 59 -14.88 1.84 2.55
CA ALA A 59 -15.04 0.42 2.85
C ALA A 59 -14.01 -0.05 3.89
N ALA A 60 -12.75 0.38 3.78
CA ALA A 60 -11.71 0.04 4.74
C ALA A 60 -11.95 0.62 6.14
N ARG A 61 -12.47 1.84 6.22
CA ARG A 61 -12.86 2.48 7.48
C ARG A 61 -14.09 1.85 8.11
N HIS A 62 -15.01 1.33 7.31
CA HIS A 62 -16.14 0.57 7.82
C HIS A 62 -15.67 -0.72 8.54
N VAL A 63 -14.57 -1.33 8.08
CA VAL A 63 -13.98 -2.52 8.71
C VAL A 63 -13.07 -2.16 9.90
N LEU A 64 -12.14 -1.24 9.72
CA LEU A 64 -11.07 -0.96 10.70
C LEU A 64 -11.36 0.22 11.64
N GLY A 65 -12.50 0.87 11.48
CA GLY A 65 -12.79 2.17 12.08
C GLY A 65 -12.05 3.35 11.42
N PRO A 66 -12.47 4.58 11.72
CA PRO A 66 -11.92 5.80 11.12
C PRO A 66 -10.44 6.00 11.53
N HIS A 67 -9.59 6.30 10.55
CA HIS A 67 -8.18 6.60 10.80
C HIS A 67 -7.59 7.49 9.69
N ARG A 68 -6.55 8.29 10.01
CA ARG A 68 -5.84 9.10 9.00
C ARG A 68 -4.95 8.24 8.09
N LYS A 69 -4.33 7.22 8.66
CA LYS A 69 -3.50 6.21 7.98
C LYS A 69 -4.34 4.97 7.66
N THR A 70 -5.34 5.11 6.79
CA THR A 70 -6.20 3.97 6.41
C THR A 70 -5.53 3.26 5.23
N PRO A 71 -5.35 1.93 5.27
CA PRO A 71 -4.87 1.17 4.12
C PRO A 71 -5.90 1.17 2.98
N VAL A 72 -5.41 0.97 1.76
CA VAL A 72 -6.21 0.95 0.53
C VAL A 72 -6.04 -0.41 -0.13
N VAL A 73 -7.16 -1.07 -0.44
CA VAL A 73 -7.15 -2.28 -1.28
C VAL A 73 -7.14 -1.84 -2.73
N MET A 74 -6.04 -2.09 -3.45
CA MET A 74 -5.89 -1.77 -4.88
C MET A 74 -6.64 -2.77 -5.75
N ASP A 75 -6.46 -4.06 -5.48
CA ASP A 75 -7.18 -5.15 -6.17
C ASP A 75 -7.70 -6.13 -5.12
N TRP A 76 -9.02 -6.33 -5.15
CA TRP A 76 -9.72 -7.22 -4.24
C TRP A 76 -9.39 -8.69 -4.49
N HIS A 77 -9.19 -9.08 -5.75
CA HIS A 77 -9.02 -10.48 -6.15
C HIS A 77 -7.61 -10.98 -5.84
N ALA A 78 -6.61 -10.13 -6.06
CA ALA A 78 -5.22 -10.42 -5.76
C ALA A 78 -4.82 -10.07 -4.32
N ASP A 79 -5.74 -9.49 -3.53
CA ASP A 79 -5.49 -9.08 -2.15
C ASP A 79 -4.33 -8.05 -2.03
N ALA A 80 -4.19 -7.21 -3.05
CA ALA A 80 -3.17 -6.17 -3.11
C ALA A 80 -3.55 -4.99 -2.20
N VAL A 81 -3.13 -5.03 -0.94
CA VAL A 81 -3.44 -3.98 0.06
C VAL A 81 -2.21 -3.13 0.38
N PHE A 82 -2.33 -1.83 0.12
CA PHE A 82 -1.28 -0.85 0.39
C PHE A 82 -1.58 -0.09 1.68
N PHE A 83 -0.66 -0.11 2.64
CA PHE A 83 -0.75 0.75 3.82
C PHE A 83 0.15 1.99 3.72
N PRO A 84 -0.32 3.14 4.21
CA PRO A 84 0.50 4.34 4.30
C PRO A 84 1.41 4.30 5.54
N THR A 85 2.65 4.80 5.41
CA THR A 85 3.59 4.87 6.55
C THR A 85 3.24 6.01 7.52
N ILE A 86 2.74 7.12 6.99
CA ILE A 86 2.27 8.30 7.74
C ILE A 86 0.85 8.68 7.29
N ALA A 87 0.41 9.91 7.56
CA ALA A 87 -0.90 10.36 7.11
C ALA A 87 -0.91 10.42 5.57
N LYS A 88 -1.98 9.91 4.93
CA LYS A 88 -2.11 9.84 3.47
C LYS A 88 -2.05 11.20 2.76
N GLU A 89 -2.35 12.28 3.49
CA GLU A 89 -2.27 13.66 2.98
C GLU A 89 -0.84 14.22 3.00
N SER A 90 0.11 13.52 3.64
CA SER A 90 1.49 13.98 3.73
C SER A 90 2.23 13.73 2.42
N PRO A 91 3.00 14.71 1.91
CA PRO A 91 3.81 14.55 0.70
C PRO A 91 4.87 13.46 0.83
N ASP A 92 5.35 13.19 2.05
CA ASP A 92 6.38 12.18 2.35
C ASP A 92 5.79 10.78 2.61
N CYS A 93 4.49 10.59 2.36
CA CYS A 93 3.82 9.33 2.64
C CYS A 93 4.18 8.24 1.63
N ALA A 94 5.02 7.29 2.07
CA ALA A 94 5.24 6.04 1.37
C ALA A 94 4.07 5.07 1.56
N TRP A 95 3.82 4.23 0.56
CA TRP A 95 2.80 3.18 0.57
C TRP A 95 3.40 1.82 0.32
N ILE A 96 3.09 0.85 1.18
CA ILE A 96 3.72 -0.47 1.17
C ILE A 96 2.65 -1.53 0.97
N ASN A 97 2.87 -2.42 -0.01
CA ASN A 97 2.02 -3.58 -0.17
C ASN A 97 2.38 -4.63 0.89
N PHE A 98 1.43 -4.93 1.78
CA PHE A 98 1.70 -5.76 2.97
C PHE A 98 2.10 -7.20 2.62
N GLN A 99 1.58 -7.74 1.50
CA GLN A 99 1.80 -9.13 1.09
C GLN A 99 3.27 -9.40 0.78
N HIS A 100 3.97 -8.38 0.28
CA HIS A 100 5.38 -8.53 -0.10
C HIS A 100 6.35 -8.35 1.07
N VAL A 101 5.88 -7.89 2.24
CA VAL A 101 6.75 -7.60 3.39
C VAL A 101 7.13 -8.88 4.15
N THR A 102 8.43 -9.21 4.15
CA THR A 102 9.00 -10.35 4.89
C THR A 102 9.62 -9.97 6.23
N GLY A 103 10.15 -8.75 6.34
CA GLY A 103 10.87 -8.31 7.53
C GLY A 103 10.66 -6.83 7.84
N ILE A 104 10.53 -6.51 9.13
CA ILE A 104 10.47 -5.14 9.64
C ILE A 104 11.52 -5.04 10.74
N LYS A 105 12.54 -4.20 10.54
CA LYS A 105 13.63 -4.03 11.51
C LYS A 105 13.94 -2.56 11.72
N LYS A 106 14.18 -2.16 12.97
CA LYS A 106 14.72 -0.84 13.29
C LYS A 106 16.06 -0.63 12.57
N PHE A 107 16.23 0.53 11.95
CA PHE A 107 17.46 0.89 11.25
C PHE A 107 17.70 2.40 11.33
N GLY A 108 18.74 2.80 12.07
CA GLY A 108 18.99 4.20 12.40
C GLY A 108 17.79 4.85 13.09
N ASN A 109 17.36 6.01 12.56
CA ASN A 109 16.20 6.77 13.05
C ASN A 109 14.88 6.35 12.38
N GLY A 110 14.87 5.24 11.63
CA GLY A 110 13.69 4.76 10.93
C GLY A 110 13.61 3.24 10.93
N THR A 111 12.96 2.73 9.89
CA THR A 111 12.68 1.31 9.74
C THR A 111 13.13 0.82 8.38
N ARG A 112 13.82 -0.31 8.35
CA ARG A 112 14.07 -1.09 7.13
C ARG A 112 12.96 -2.12 6.94
N ILE A 113 12.29 -2.03 5.81
CA ILE A 113 11.26 -2.97 5.36
C ILE A 113 11.90 -3.87 4.30
N GLN A 114 11.91 -5.17 4.55
CA GLN A 114 12.44 -6.19 3.64
C GLN A 114 11.29 -6.83 2.86
N PHE A 115 11.52 -7.09 1.58
CA PHE A 115 10.55 -7.73 0.70
C PHE A 115 10.93 -9.18 0.34
N LEU A 116 9.98 -9.95 -0.21
CA LEU A 116 10.17 -11.34 -0.65
C LEU A 116 11.31 -11.51 -1.67
N THR A 117 11.55 -10.49 -2.48
CA THR A 117 12.61 -10.42 -3.50
C THR A 117 14.01 -10.21 -2.93
N GLY A 118 14.15 -10.02 -1.60
CA GLY A 118 15.41 -9.77 -0.92
C GLY A 118 15.82 -8.28 -0.87
N GLU A 119 15.17 -7.43 -1.68
CA GLU A 119 15.39 -5.99 -1.60
C GLU A 119 14.76 -5.37 -0.34
N SER A 120 15.16 -4.15 -0.03
CA SER A 120 14.61 -3.43 1.11
C SER A 120 14.52 -1.93 0.86
N ILE A 121 13.58 -1.29 1.54
CA ILE A 121 13.48 0.17 1.60
C ILE A 121 13.65 0.65 3.03
N GLN A 122 14.03 1.91 3.18
CA GLN A 122 14.05 2.60 4.47
C GLN A 122 12.94 3.65 4.51
N VAL A 123 12.20 3.69 5.61
CA VAL A 123 11.15 4.68 5.85
C VAL A 123 11.42 5.43 7.16
N PRO A 124 11.17 6.76 7.23
CA PRO A 124 11.49 7.59 8.40
C PRO A 124 10.39 7.49 9.49
N VAL A 125 9.95 6.28 9.80
CA VAL A 125 8.98 5.99 10.85
C VAL A 125 9.47 4.85 11.74
N SER A 126 8.95 4.76 12.96
CA SER A 126 9.30 3.67 13.87
C SER A 126 8.81 2.32 13.36
N ASP A 127 9.52 1.26 13.74
CA ASP A 127 9.22 -0.12 13.38
C ASP A 127 7.86 -0.55 13.95
N HIS A 128 7.53 -0.09 15.16
CA HIS A 128 6.20 -0.22 15.75
C HIS A 128 5.10 0.39 14.86
N THR A 129 5.34 1.55 14.26
CA THR A 129 4.37 2.18 13.34
C THR A 129 4.15 1.30 12.11
N VAL A 130 5.23 0.80 11.50
CA VAL A 130 5.14 -0.06 10.32
C VAL A 130 4.44 -1.38 10.65
N GLN A 131 4.79 -2.02 11.77
CA GLN A 131 4.13 -3.25 12.23
C GLN A 131 2.63 -3.02 12.44
N ARG A 132 2.24 -1.91 13.08
CA ARG A 132 0.82 -1.60 13.28
C ARG A 132 0.08 -1.39 11.95
N GLN A 133 0.69 -0.73 10.98
CA GLN A 133 0.08 -0.54 9.66
C GLN A 133 -0.05 -1.87 8.89
N LYS A 134 1.00 -2.71 8.92
CA LYS A 134 0.95 -4.07 8.37
C LYS A 134 -0.18 -4.89 9.01
N GLN A 135 -0.28 -4.87 10.34
CA GLN A 135 -1.32 -5.59 11.07
C GLN A 135 -2.73 -5.15 10.68
N ARG A 136 -2.95 -3.82 10.56
CA ARG A 136 -4.24 -3.28 10.08
C ARG A 136 -4.56 -3.72 8.66
N SER A 137 -3.57 -3.84 7.77
CA SER A 137 -3.78 -4.38 6.42
C SER A 137 -4.15 -5.86 6.43
N ILE A 138 -3.52 -6.66 7.30
CA ILE A 138 -3.87 -8.08 7.48
C ILE A 138 -5.31 -8.24 7.97
N GLU A 139 -5.70 -7.46 8.99
CA GLU A 139 -7.09 -7.43 9.50
C GLU A 139 -8.09 -7.09 8.40
N LEU A 140 -7.76 -6.09 7.56
CA LEU A 140 -8.59 -5.67 6.44
C LEU A 140 -8.73 -6.75 5.38
N SER A 141 -7.59 -7.29 4.95
CA SER A 141 -7.50 -8.40 3.99
C SER A 141 -8.35 -9.58 4.44
N TYR A 142 -8.16 -10.03 5.69
CA TYR A 142 -8.91 -11.14 6.26
C TYR A 142 -10.42 -10.88 6.27
N ALA A 143 -10.86 -9.70 6.68
CA ALA A 143 -12.28 -9.34 6.70
C ALA A 143 -12.93 -9.39 5.31
N PHE A 144 -12.21 -8.93 4.28
CA PHE A 144 -12.71 -8.95 2.91
C PHE A 144 -12.66 -10.34 2.29
N GLN A 145 -11.57 -11.09 2.47
CA GLN A 145 -11.49 -12.47 2.00
C GLN A 145 -12.60 -13.33 2.59
N LYS A 146 -12.91 -13.18 3.89
CA LYS A 146 -14.05 -13.86 4.51
C LYS A 146 -15.37 -13.47 3.84
N ARG A 147 -15.59 -12.20 3.52
CA ARG A 147 -16.82 -11.71 2.88
C ARG A 147 -16.99 -12.24 1.45
N PHE A 148 -15.92 -12.27 0.66
CA PHE A 148 -16.00 -12.65 -0.75
C PHE A 148 -15.87 -14.17 -0.99
N HIS A 149 -15.16 -14.90 -0.13
CA HIS A 149 -15.05 -16.37 -0.23
C HIS A 149 -16.15 -17.14 0.52
N SER A 150 -16.87 -16.53 1.47
CA SER A 150 -18.00 -17.23 2.13
C SER A 150 -19.22 -17.43 1.23
N SER A 151 -19.30 -16.74 0.09
CA SER A 151 -20.43 -16.84 -0.84
C SER A 151 -20.43 -18.09 -1.73
N THR A 152 -19.35 -18.89 -1.73
CA THR A 152 -19.24 -20.09 -2.58
C THR A 152 -19.81 -21.36 -1.90
N LEU A 153 -20.13 -21.32 -0.61
CA LEU A 153 -20.52 -22.51 0.17
C LEU A 153 -22.05 -22.67 0.38
N HIS A 154 -22.89 -21.88 -0.29
CA HIS A 154 -24.37 -21.98 -0.17
C HIS A 154 -25.08 -22.37 -1.47
N HIS A 155 -24.34 -22.90 -2.45
CA HIS A 155 -24.92 -23.53 -3.63
C HIS A 155 -24.41 -24.98 -3.76
N VAL A 156 -24.92 -25.86 -2.90
CA VAL A 156 -25.04 -27.31 -3.15
C VAL A 156 -26.36 -27.78 -2.57
#